data_AF-A0A1A8HLS1-F1
#
_entry.id   AF-A0A1A8HLS1-F1
#
_cell.length_a   1.000
_cell.length_b   1.000
_cell.length_c   1.000
_cell.angle_alpha   90.00
_cell.angle_beta   90.00
_cell.angle_gamma   90.00
#
_symmetry.space_group_name_H-M   'P 1'
#
loop_
_entity.id
_entity.type
_entity.pdbx_description
1 polymer ?
#
loop_
_entity_poly.entity_id
_entity_poly.type
_entity_poly.pdbx_seq_one_letter_code
_entity_poly.pdbx_strand_id
1 'polypeptide(L)'
;YVTFAICIIFTPDEFRSAGLTVQNVFSSWLGSEDVDFLRYHLRRISVTILVTTYHIHVALQRDCHVTVTHSRQHQLSPESTSPIEILNLRVESINPSVRPFDISLNSTDYAELRAKLRAPIRTSPNVVIHQTISELFLETFRAQVELNQRYTLPSGQEVETCIGCMQAPANTKLVRLCEATGVDDDSECQQCLCRPTWCLMCLGRWFASRQDQQQPETWLSSRVPCPTCRSKFCILDVCVVR
;
A
#
# COMPACT_ATOMS: atom_id res chain seq x y z
N TYR A 1 3.10 -22.57 0.36
CA TYR A 1 1.67 -22.50 -0.01
C TYR A 1 1.49 -21.25 -0.84
N VAL A 2 1.08 -21.40 -2.10
CA VAL A 2 0.97 -20.29 -3.07
C VAL A 2 -0.50 -19.89 -3.14
N THR A 3 -0.83 -18.72 -2.59
CA THR A 3 -2.16 -18.13 -2.72
C THR A 3 -2.12 -17.23 -3.96
N PHE A 4 -2.68 -17.70 -5.07
CA PHE A 4 -2.86 -16.87 -6.27
C PHE A 4 -4.03 -15.92 -6.05
N ALA A 5 -3.75 -14.62 -5.93
CA ALA A 5 -4.75 -13.57 -6.07
C ALA A 5 -4.53 -12.88 -7.42
N ILE A 6 -5.31 -13.25 -8.44
CA ILE A 6 -5.30 -12.57 -9.74
C ILE A 6 -6.27 -11.40 -9.65
N CYS A 7 -5.76 -10.23 -9.24
CA CYS A 7 -6.45 -8.95 -9.41
C CYS A 7 -5.71 -8.18 -10.51
N ILE A 8 -6.14 -8.39 -11.76
CA ILE A 8 -5.58 -7.69 -12.91
C ILE A 8 -6.36 -6.39 -13.09
N ILE A 9 -5.78 -5.29 -12.62
CA ILE A 9 -6.27 -3.94 -12.85
C ILE A 9 -5.54 -3.39 -14.09
N PHE A 10 -6.21 -3.37 -15.25
CA PHE A 10 -5.72 -2.66 -16.45
C PHE A 10 -6.76 -1.68 -16.96
N THR A 11 -6.27 -0.54 -17.47
CA THR A 11 -7.01 0.50 -18.17
C THR A 11 -7.06 0.21 -19.67
N PRO A 12 -8.22 0.08 -20.35
CA PRO A 12 -8.21 -0.13 -21.79
C PRO A 12 -8.98 0.95 -22.56
N ASP A 13 -8.27 1.56 -23.51
CA ASP A 13 -8.82 1.92 -24.82
C ASP A 13 -8.02 1.24 -25.98
N GLU A 14 -6.81 0.72 -25.74
CA GLU A 14 -5.96 0.12 -26.79
C GLU A 14 -6.21 -1.38 -27.05
N PHE A 15 -6.89 -2.11 -26.14
CA PHE A 15 -7.04 -3.57 -26.24
C PHE A 15 -8.09 -4.02 -27.27
N ARG A 16 -9.02 -3.13 -27.67
CA ARG A 16 -10.03 -3.45 -28.70
C ARG A 16 -9.47 -3.45 -30.12
N SER A 17 -8.37 -2.76 -30.37
CA SER A 17 -7.74 -2.67 -31.70
C SER A 17 -6.62 -3.69 -31.93
N ALA A 18 -6.17 -4.41 -30.89
CA ALA A 18 -4.95 -5.23 -30.92
C ALA A 18 -5.17 -6.76 -31.04
N GLY A 19 -6.40 -7.27 -31.10
CA GLY A 19 -6.66 -8.69 -31.40
C GLY A 19 -6.24 -9.68 -30.30
N LEU A 20 -6.50 -9.39 -29.02
CA LEU A 20 -6.25 -10.35 -27.93
C LEU A 20 -7.20 -11.56 -27.99
N THR A 21 -6.70 -12.68 -28.52
CA THR A 21 -7.24 -14.03 -28.31
C THR A 21 -6.37 -14.76 -27.26
N VAL A 22 -6.90 -15.80 -26.60
CA VAL A 22 -6.12 -16.62 -25.63
C VAL A 22 -4.81 -17.15 -26.24
N GLN A 23 -4.82 -17.43 -27.55
CA GLN A 23 -3.64 -17.81 -28.31
C GLN A 23 -2.59 -16.69 -28.38
N ASN A 24 -3.01 -15.43 -28.51
CA ASN A 24 -2.09 -14.29 -28.58
C ASN A 24 -1.53 -13.92 -27.20
N VAL A 25 -2.36 -13.98 -26.14
CA VAL A 25 -1.96 -13.66 -24.76
C VAL A 25 -0.96 -14.68 -24.20
N PHE A 26 -1.13 -15.96 -24.53
CA PHE A 26 -0.25 -17.04 -24.07
C PHE A 26 0.65 -17.59 -25.18
N SER A 27 0.81 -16.85 -26.28
CA SER A 27 1.58 -17.27 -27.47
C SER A 27 3.02 -17.69 -27.11
N SER A 28 3.68 -16.91 -26.25
CA SER A 28 5.04 -17.19 -25.77
C SER A 28 5.17 -18.47 -24.95
N TRP A 29 4.10 -18.87 -24.25
CA TRP A 29 4.08 -20.08 -23.42
C TRP A 29 3.59 -21.30 -24.19
N LEU A 30 2.61 -21.12 -25.10
CA LEU A 30 2.07 -22.16 -25.97
C LEU A 30 3.16 -22.68 -26.93
N GLY A 31 4.00 -21.80 -27.47
CA GLY A 31 5.00 -22.15 -28.47
C GLY A 31 4.40 -22.32 -29.87
N SER A 32 5.15 -22.94 -30.79
CA SER A 32 4.70 -23.20 -32.16
C SER A 32 4.21 -24.64 -32.33
N GLU A 33 3.05 -24.80 -32.96
CA GLU A 33 2.44 -26.09 -33.30
C GLU A 33 3.33 -26.90 -34.26
N ASP A 34 4.05 -26.21 -35.15
CA ASP A 34 4.90 -26.82 -36.19
C ASP A 34 6.18 -27.45 -35.64
N VAL A 35 6.59 -27.09 -34.41
CA VAL A 35 7.84 -27.55 -33.79
C VAL A 35 7.61 -28.75 -32.87
N ASP A 36 6.51 -28.76 -32.10
CA ASP A 36 6.15 -29.85 -31.18
C ASP A 36 4.64 -29.89 -30.94
N PHE A 37 3.93 -30.54 -31.87
CA PHE A 37 2.47 -30.65 -31.91
C PHE A 37 1.88 -31.13 -30.58
N LEU A 38 2.40 -32.23 -30.01
CA LEU A 38 1.83 -32.84 -28.80
C LEU A 38 1.96 -31.90 -27.59
N ARG A 39 3.13 -31.27 -27.41
CA ARG A 39 3.38 -30.34 -26.30
C ARG A 39 2.55 -29.07 -26.43
N TYR A 40 2.42 -28.54 -27.64
CA TYR A 40 1.58 -27.39 -27.93
C TYR A 40 0.12 -27.67 -27.57
N HIS A 41 -0.43 -28.82 -27.99
CA HIS A 41 -1.80 -29.19 -27.67
C HIS A 41 -2.02 -29.46 -26.18
N LEU A 42 -1.07 -30.08 -25.48
CA LEU A 42 -1.14 -30.25 -24.02
C LEU A 42 -1.19 -28.90 -23.30
N ARG A 43 -0.30 -27.96 -23.65
CA ARG A 43 -0.30 -26.60 -23.08
C ARG A 43 -1.58 -25.86 -23.42
N ARG A 44 -2.05 -25.96 -24.66
CA ARG A 44 -3.32 -25.35 -25.10
C ARG A 44 -4.50 -25.90 -24.33
N ILE A 45 -4.57 -27.20 -24.12
CA ILE A 45 -5.62 -27.85 -23.31
C ILE A 45 -5.51 -27.40 -21.85
N SER A 46 -4.30 -27.35 -21.26
CA SER A 46 -4.10 -26.85 -19.89
C SER A 46 -4.55 -25.40 -19.72
N VAL A 47 -4.16 -24.50 -20.62
CA VAL A 47 -4.63 -23.09 -20.61
C VAL A 47 -6.12 -23.01 -20.85
N THR A 48 -6.66 -23.81 -21.77
CA THR A 48 -8.11 -23.84 -22.01
C THR A 48 -8.83 -24.28 -20.75
N ILE A 49 -8.40 -25.37 -20.09
CA ILE A 49 -8.97 -25.84 -18.83
C ILE A 49 -8.84 -24.76 -17.76
N LEU A 50 -7.68 -24.12 -17.59
CA LEU A 50 -7.51 -23.06 -16.60
C LEU A 50 -8.45 -21.88 -16.88
N VAL A 51 -8.53 -21.42 -18.13
CA VAL A 51 -9.39 -20.29 -18.52
C VAL A 51 -10.88 -20.65 -18.45
N THR A 52 -11.26 -21.89 -18.77
CA THR A 52 -12.66 -22.34 -18.71
C THR A 52 -13.11 -22.71 -17.31
N THR A 53 -12.19 -23.08 -16.42
CA THR A 53 -12.49 -23.48 -15.03
C THR A 53 -12.45 -22.29 -14.07
N TYR A 54 -11.65 -21.26 -14.37
CA TYR A 54 -11.57 -20.03 -13.58
C TYR A 54 -12.28 -18.87 -14.30
N HIS A 55 -13.40 -18.40 -13.74
CA HIS A 55 -14.08 -17.21 -14.23
C HIS A 55 -13.26 -15.96 -13.90
N ILE A 56 -12.64 -15.36 -14.92
CA ILE A 56 -11.96 -14.08 -14.78
C ILE A 56 -13.01 -12.97 -14.88
N HIS A 57 -13.26 -12.29 -13.76
CA HIS A 57 -14.13 -11.13 -13.71
C HIS A 57 -13.28 -9.86 -13.92
N VAL A 58 -13.63 -9.07 -14.94
CA VAL A 58 -12.93 -7.82 -15.28
C VAL A 58 -13.95 -6.70 -15.34
N ALA A 59 -13.63 -5.58 -14.70
CA ALA A 59 -14.49 -4.40 -14.68
C ALA A 59 -13.63 -3.13 -14.75
N LEU A 60 -14.14 -2.11 -15.45
CA LEU A 60 -13.43 -0.85 -15.63
C LEU A 60 -13.44 -0.04 -14.34
N GLN A 61 -12.27 0.37 -13.84
CA GLN A 61 -12.14 1.07 -12.57
C GLN A 61 -13.03 2.34 -12.47
N ARG A 62 -13.21 3.09 -13.57
CA ARG A 62 -14.07 4.28 -13.63
C ARG A 62 -15.57 3.97 -13.51
N ASP A 63 -15.94 2.74 -13.86
CA ASP A 63 -17.31 2.25 -13.95
C ASP A 63 -17.63 1.34 -12.75
N CYS A 64 -16.74 1.27 -11.75
CA CYS A 64 -16.85 0.37 -10.61
C CYS A 64 -17.11 1.13 -9.31
N HIS A 65 -18.03 0.59 -8.52
CA HIS A 65 -18.20 0.91 -7.11
C HIS A 65 -17.73 -0.28 -6.28
N VAL A 66 -16.82 -0.02 -5.35
CA VAL A 66 -16.29 -1.04 -4.44
C VAL A 66 -16.86 -0.77 -3.06
N THR A 67 -17.49 -1.79 -2.48
CA THR A 67 -18.11 -1.71 -1.16
C THR A 67 -17.54 -2.78 -0.24
N VAL A 68 -17.02 -2.41 0.93
CA VAL A 68 -16.63 -3.38 1.96
C VAL A 68 -17.91 -3.99 2.56
N THR A 69 -18.10 -5.30 2.40
CA THR A 69 -19.31 -6.03 2.81
C THR A 69 -19.12 -6.81 4.10
N HIS A 70 -17.90 -7.29 4.40
CA HIS A 70 -17.64 -8.09 5.59
C HIS A 70 -16.17 -7.97 6.02
N SER A 71 -15.90 -7.94 7.33
CA SER A 71 -14.56 -8.18 7.92
C SER A 71 -14.54 -9.51 8.69
N ARG A 72 -13.57 -10.39 8.45
CA ARG A 72 -13.38 -11.65 9.18
C ARG A 72 -11.99 -11.72 9.78
N GLN A 73 -11.90 -11.94 11.09
CA GLN A 73 -10.65 -12.27 11.74
C GLN A 73 -10.45 -13.79 11.77
N HIS A 74 -9.25 -14.24 11.43
CA HIS A 74 -8.87 -15.63 11.49
C HIS A 74 -7.53 -15.78 12.24
N GLN A 75 -7.51 -16.63 13.26
CA GLN A 75 -6.27 -17.06 13.92
C GLN A 75 -5.80 -18.33 13.22
N LEU A 76 -4.82 -18.19 12.31
CA LEU A 76 -4.29 -19.34 11.58
C LEU A 76 -3.41 -20.26 12.48
N SER A 77 -2.95 -19.79 13.65
CA SER A 77 -2.16 -20.61 14.58
C SER A 77 -2.11 -20.02 16.00
N PRO A 78 -1.96 -20.84 17.07
CA PRO A 78 -1.77 -20.36 18.45
C PRO A 78 -0.49 -19.53 18.65
N GLU A 79 0.46 -19.65 17.72
CA GLU A 79 1.76 -18.97 17.77
C GLU A 79 1.79 -17.63 17.00
N SER A 80 0.75 -17.30 16.22
CA SER A 80 0.71 -16.02 15.52
C SER A 80 0.34 -14.90 16.49
N THR A 81 1.25 -13.93 16.65
CA THR A 81 1.14 -12.81 17.59
C THR A 81 -0.01 -11.83 17.29
N SER A 82 -0.69 -11.95 16.15
CA SER A 82 -1.84 -11.13 15.80
C SER A 82 -2.83 -11.89 14.91
N PRO A 83 -4.16 -11.68 15.09
CA PRO A 83 -5.17 -12.24 14.20
C PRO A 83 -5.09 -11.59 12.82
N ILE A 84 -5.16 -12.41 11.77
CA ILE A 84 -5.23 -11.90 10.39
C ILE A 84 -6.67 -11.49 10.12
N GLU A 85 -6.88 -10.23 9.71
CA GLU A 85 -8.19 -9.73 9.33
C GLU A 85 -8.30 -9.68 7.81
N ILE A 86 -9.32 -10.35 7.26
CA ILE A 86 -9.62 -10.39 5.83
C ILE A 86 -10.89 -9.59 5.58
N LEU A 87 -10.81 -8.61 4.70
CA LEU A 87 -11.92 -7.82 4.23
C LEU A 87 -12.48 -8.45 2.94
N ASN A 88 -13.80 -8.62 2.88
CA ASN A 88 -14.52 -8.95 1.66
C ASN A 88 -15.13 -7.67 1.09
N LEU A 89 -14.83 -7.41 -0.17
CA LEU A 89 -15.27 -6.24 -0.91
C LEU A 89 -16.09 -6.71 -2.10
N ARG A 90 -17.26 -6.11 -2.27
CA ARG A 90 -18.11 -6.30 -3.43
C ARG A 90 -17.77 -5.26 -4.49
N VAL A 91 -17.52 -5.71 -5.71
CA VAL A 91 -17.29 -4.86 -6.87
C VAL A 91 -18.55 -4.90 -7.73
N GLU A 92 -19.19 -3.74 -7.89
CA GLU A 92 -20.35 -3.54 -8.74
C GLU A 92 -19.97 -2.61 -9.88
N SER A 93 -20.35 -2.95 -11.10
CA SER A 93 -20.15 -2.05 -12.24
C SER A 93 -21.45 -1.36 -12.62
N ILE A 94 -21.36 -0.10 -13.07
CA ILE A 94 -22.46 0.58 -13.75
C ILE A 94 -22.78 -0.08 -15.11
N ASN A 95 -21.86 -0.86 -15.66
CA ASN A 95 -22.10 -1.62 -16.88
C ASN A 95 -22.92 -2.89 -16.55
N PRO A 96 -24.17 -3.01 -17.04
CA PRO A 96 -25.05 -4.14 -16.71
C PRO A 96 -24.55 -5.48 -17.29
N SER A 97 -23.60 -5.46 -18.23
CA SER A 97 -22.99 -6.67 -18.78
C SER A 97 -21.98 -7.31 -17.83
N VAL A 98 -21.52 -6.58 -16.82
CA VAL A 98 -20.57 -7.06 -15.82
C VAL A 98 -21.33 -7.47 -14.57
N ARG A 99 -21.34 -8.76 -14.27
CA ARG A 99 -21.97 -9.28 -13.05
C ARG A 99 -21.16 -8.83 -11.82
N PRO A 100 -21.83 -8.42 -10.73
CA PRO A 100 -21.15 -8.16 -9.46
C PRO A 100 -20.33 -9.36 -9.01
N PHE A 101 -19.17 -9.10 -8.43
CA PHE A 101 -18.28 -10.12 -7.89
C PHE A 101 -17.64 -9.65 -6.59
N ASP A 102 -17.23 -10.61 -5.77
CA ASP A 102 -16.61 -10.34 -4.47
C ASP A 102 -15.09 -10.60 -4.57
N ILE A 103 -14.29 -9.74 -3.95
CA ILE A 103 -12.84 -9.86 -3.79
C ILE A 103 -12.48 -9.86 -2.30
N SER A 104 -11.38 -10.52 -1.94
CA SER A 104 -10.90 -10.57 -0.55
C SER A 104 -9.46 -10.09 -0.47
N LEU A 105 -9.14 -9.30 0.56
CA LEU A 105 -7.77 -8.87 0.86
C LEU A 105 -7.53 -8.79 2.36
N ASN A 106 -6.26 -8.77 2.76
CA ASN A 106 -5.87 -8.47 4.14
C ASN A 106 -6.23 -7.01 4.47
N SER A 107 -6.66 -6.74 5.70
CA SER A 107 -6.94 -5.38 6.16
C SER A 107 -5.70 -4.48 6.08
N THR A 108 -4.49 -5.04 6.21
CA THR A 108 -3.22 -4.31 6.04
C THR A 108 -3.05 -3.72 4.64
N ASP A 109 -3.62 -4.36 3.61
CA ASP A 109 -3.48 -3.95 2.21
C ASP A 109 -4.59 -2.98 1.77
N TYR A 110 -5.58 -2.72 2.64
CA TYR A 110 -6.74 -1.88 2.34
C TYR A 110 -6.35 -0.45 1.99
N ALA A 111 -5.38 0.13 2.70
CA ALA A 111 -4.92 1.49 2.46
C ALA A 111 -4.24 1.62 1.08
N GLU A 112 -3.45 0.62 0.68
CA GLU A 112 -2.79 0.60 -0.62
C GLU A 112 -3.80 0.44 -1.76
N LEU A 113 -4.78 -0.46 -1.60
CA LEU A 113 -5.87 -0.63 -2.57
C LEU A 113 -6.66 0.67 -2.71
N ARG A 114 -7.04 1.30 -1.59
CA ARG A 114 -7.77 2.57 -1.56
C ARG A 114 -7.01 3.68 -2.29
N ALA A 115 -5.69 3.77 -2.10
CA ALA A 115 -4.86 4.77 -2.77
C ALA A 115 -4.74 4.55 -4.29
N LYS A 116 -4.81 3.30 -4.75
CA LYS A 116 -4.77 2.96 -6.19
C LYS A 116 -6.13 3.10 -6.89
N LEU A 117 -7.23 3.14 -6.12
CA LEU A 117 -8.57 3.32 -6.66
C LEU A 117 -8.90 4.80 -6.90
N ARG A 118 -9.32 5.13 -8.13
CA ARG A 118 -9.76 6.50 -8.47
C ARG A 118 -11.07 6.89 -7.78
N ALA A 119 -11.97 5.93 -7.58
CA ALA A 119 -13.23 6.12 -6.88
C ALA A 119 -13.10 5.67 -5.41
N PRO A 120 -13.76 6.37 -4.45
CA PRO A 120 -13.68 6.00 -3.05
C PRO A 120 -14.35 4.64 -2.80
N ILE A 121 -13.73 3.82 -1.94
CA ILE A 121 -14.33 2.58 -1.44
C ILE A 121 -15.41 2.95 -0.41
N ARG A 122 -16.61 2.41 -0.59
CA ARG A 122 -17.72 2.56 0.37
C ARG A 122 -17.62 1.50 1.46
N THR A 123 -17.99 1.85 2.68
CA THR A 123 -18.11 0.87 3.77
C THR A 123 -19.58 0.62 4.04
N SER A 124 -19.99 -0.65 4.07
CA SER A 124 -21.34 -1.01 4.51
C SER A 124 -21.53 -0.60 5.99
N PRO A 125 -22.69 -0.08 6.40
CA PRO A 125 -22.90 0.47 7.73
C PRO A 125 -22.65 -0.51 8.88
N ASN A 126 -22.66 -1.82 8.62
CA ASN A 126 -22.45 -2.88 9.62
C ASN A 126 -21.02 -3.46 9.61
N VAL A 127 -20.09 -2.86 8.87
CA VAL A 127 -18.71 -3.35 8.76
C VAL A 127 -17.77 -2.42 9.50
N VAL A 128 -17.18 -2.92 10.58
CA VAL A 128 -16.05 -2.28 11.26
C VAL A 128 -14.77 -2.82 10.61
N ILE A 129 -13.96 -1.93 10.04
CA ILE A 129 -12.63 -2.26 9.55
C ILE A 129 -11.67 -2.01 10.71
N HIS A 130 -11.07 -3.06 11.26
CA HIS A 130 -10.16 -2.94 12.40
C HIS A 130 -8.74 -2.62 11.91
N GLN A 131 -8.54 -1.43 11.35
CA GLN A 131 -7.17 -0.92 11.15
C GLN A 131 -6.49 -0.75 12.51
N THR A 132 -5.23 -1.15 12.61
CA THR A 132 -4.46 -0.90 13.83
C THR A 132 -4.26 0.61 14.00
N ILE A 133 -4.22 1.08 15.25
CA ILE A 133 -3.92 2.50 15.57
C ILE A 133 -2.61 2.94 14.87
N SER A 134 -1.63 2.04 14.78
CA SER A 134 -0.38 2.25 14.05
C SER A 134 -0.58 2.53 12.56
N GLU A 135 -1.48 1.84 11.87
CA GLU A 135 -1.77 2.07 10.44
C GLU A 135 -2.47 3.41 10.22
N LEU A 136 -3.49 3.72 11.03
CA LEU A 136 -4.18 5.00 10.98
C LEU A 136 -3.22 6.17 11.27
N PHE A 137 -2.32 5.97 12.24
CA PHE A 137 -1.26 6.92 12.51
C PHE A 137 -0.33 7.11 11.31
N LEU A 138 0.11 6.05 10.63
CA LEU A 138 1.00 6.17 9.47
C LEU A 138 0.36 6.93 8.31
N GLU A 139 -0.94 6.72 8.05
CA GLU A 139 -1.71 7.48 7.04
C GLU A 139 -1.76 8.97 7.42
N THR A 140 -2.09 9.26 8.68
CA THR A 140 -2.16 10.63 9.21
C THR A 140 -0.78 11.30 9.23
N PHE A 141 0.25 10.59 9.68
CA PHE A 141 1.63 11.04 9.74
C PHE A 141 2.12 11.45 8.34
N ARG A 142 1.88 10.59 7.34
CA ARG A 142 2.21 10.90 5.96
C ARG A 142 1.48 12.15 5.47
N ALA A 143 0.17 12.24 5.68
CA ALA A 143 -0.62 13.38 5.23
C ALA A 143 -0.15 14.70 5.85
N GLN A 144 0.20 14.70 7.14
CA GLN A 144 0.77 15.88 7.82
C GLN A 144 2.15 16.24 7.28
N VAL A 145 3.04 15.26 7.08
CA VAL A 145 4.39 15.51 6.56
C VAL A 145 4.38 16.01 5.11
N GLU A 146 3.39 15.62 4.30
CA GLU A 146 3.22 16.15 2.94
C GLU A 146 2.87 17.65 2.91
N LEU A 147 2.37 18.22 4.01
CA LEU A 147 2.11 19.65 4.17
C LEU A 147 3.35 20.44 4.62
N ASN A 148 4.38 19.77 5.14
CA ASN A 148 5.61 20.42 5.58
C ASN A 148 6.45 20.92 4.40
N GLN A 149 7.41 21.81 4.71
CA GLN A 149 8.40 22.25 3.73
C GLN A 149 9.19 21.04 3.18
N ARG A 150 9.43 21.04 1.87
CA ARG A 150 10.26 20.03 1.22
C ARG A 150 11.75 20.36 1.35
N TYR A 151 12.57 19.34 1.54
CA TYR A 151 14.02 19.48 1.59
C TYR A 151 14.63 19.26 0.21
N THR A 152 15.45 20.21 -0.25
CA THR A 152 16.18 20.09 -1.52
C THR A 152 17.59 19.56 -1.23
N LEU A 153 18.00 18.51 -1.94
CA LEU A 153 19.34 17.94 -1.78
C LEU A 153 20.43 18.92 -2.25
N PRO A 154 21.57 18.98 -1.53
CA PRO A 154 22.76 19.65 -2.04
C PRO A 154 23.23 19.05 -3.36
N SER A 155 23.77 19.90 -4.26
CA SER A 155 24.27 19.46 -5.56
C SER A 155 25.33 18.35 -5.41
N GLY A 156 25.12 17.23 -6.12
CA GLY A 156 26.02 16.06 -6.09
C GLY A 156 25.73 15.02 -5.01
N GLN A 157 24.72 15.22 -4.17
CA GLN A 157 24.27 14.20 -3.22
C GLN A 157 23.12 13.38 -3.81
N GLU A 158 23.32 12.07 -3.94
CA GLU A 158 22.28 11.13 -4.39
C GLU A 158 21.47 10.57 -3.21
N VAL A 159 20.24 10.15 -3.51
CA VAL A 159 19.37 9.48 -2.53
C VAL A 159 19.73 7.99 -2.48
N GLU A 160 20.23 7.54 -1.34
CA GLU A 160 20.49 6.13 -1.07
C GLU A 160 19.19 5.35 -0.79
N THR A 161 19.28 4.02 -0.74
CA THR A 161 18.16 3.17 -0.31
C THR A 161 17.91 3.34 1.19
N CYS A 162 16.63 3.34 1.59
CA CYS A 162 16.23 3.39 2.99
C CYS A 162 16.85 2.25 3.80
N ILE A 163 17.54 2.57 4.90
CA ILE A 163 18.19 1.58 5.78
C ILE A 163 17.20 0.70 6.56
N GLY A 164 15.94 1.14 6.69
CA GLY A 164 14.89 0.41 7.40
C GLY A 164 14.26 -0.70 6.56
N CYS A 165 13.78 -0.39 5.35
CA CYS A 165 13.11 -1.38 4.50
C CYS A 165 13.99 -1.96 3.39
N MET A 166 15.10 -1.31 3.03
CA MET A 166 15.96 -1.67 1.91
C MET A 166 15.25 -1.77 0.54
N GLN A 167 14.06 -1.18 0.40
CA GLN A 167 13.21 -1.29 -0.80
C GLN A 167 12.88 0.06 -1.45
N ALA A 168 12.80 1.12 -0.65
CA ALA A 168 12.40 2.45 -1.10
C ALA A 168 13.57 3.44 -0.99
N PRO A 169 13.59 4.53 -1.77
CA PRO A 169 14.57 5.59 -1.60
C PRO A 169 14.46 6.24 -0.22
N ALA A 170 15.59 6.68 0.34
CA ALA A 170 15.69 7.44 1.59
C ALA A 170 15.17 8.87 1.42
N ASN A 171 13.87 9.01 1.17
CA ASN A 171 13.22 10.24 0.75
C ASN A 171 12.78 11.16 1.89
N THR A 172 13.37 11.05 3.08
CA THR A 172 12.98 11.85 4.24
C THR A 172 14.18 12.44 4.97
N LYS A 173 14.09 13.72 5.31
CA LYS A 173 15.11 14.49 6.04
C LYS A 173 14.48 15.15 7.25
N LEU A 174 15.18 15.07 8.38
CA LEU A 174 14.84 15.84 9.58
C LEU A 174 15.53 17.21 9.52
N VAL A 175 14.73 18.28 9.64
CA VAL A 175 15.14 19.69 9.70
C VAL A 175 14.30 20.35 10.79
N ARG A 176 14.92 21.04 11.74
CA ARG A 176 14.15 21.73 12.80
C ARG A 176 13.36 22.87 12.16
N LEU A 177 12.03 22.73 12.15
CA LEU A 177 11.09 23.71 11.60
C LEU A 177 10.01 24.12 12.61
N CYS A 178 9.80 23.34 13.67
CA CYS A 178 8.85 23.74 14.72
C CYS A 178 9.36 24.98 15.46
N GLU A 179 8.47 25.95 15.67
CA GLU A 179 8.75 27.11 16.51
C GLU A 179 8.72 26.72 17.99
N ALA A 180 9.60 27.37 18.77
CA ALA A 180 9.58 27.37 20.22
C ALA A 180 8.33 28.10 20.71
N THR A 181 7.16 27.45 20.71
CA THR A 181 5.99 28.00 21.39
C THR A 181 6.21 27.84 22.89
N GLY A 182 6.89 28.81 23.48
CA GLY A 182 7.28 28.79 24.88
C GLY A 182 6.07 28.79 25.80
N VAL A 183 5.90 27.69 26.56
CA VAL A 183 5.25 27.64 27.88
C VAL A 183 5.83 26.49 28.74
N ASP A 184 6.46 25.46 28.17
CA ASP A 184 7.14 24.41 28.94
C ASP A 184 8.66 24.39 28.73
N ASP A 185 9.40 24.45 29.83
CA ASP A 185 10.86 24.54 29.98
C ASP A 185 11.62 23.26 29.54
N ASP A 186 11.01 22.41 28.72
CA ASP A 186 11.64 21.19 28.16
C ASP A 186 11.93 21.38 26.66
N SER A 187 12.63 22.48 26.39
CA SER A 187 13.01 22.99 25.08
C SER A 187 13.37 21.90 24.07
N GLU A 188 12.40 21.73 23.18
CA GLU A 188 12.54 21.97 21.74
C GLU A 188 13.36 20.95 20.95
N CYS A 189 12.72 20.45 19.91
CA CYS A 189 13.36 19.65 18.88
C CYS A 189 14.74 20.19 18.51
N GLN A 190 15.69 19.28 18.34
CA GLN A 190 17.09 19.59 18.11
C GLN A 190 17.39 19.53 16.61
N GLN A 191 18.35 20.33 16.16
CA GLN A 191 18.80 20.30 14.78
C GLN A 191 19.45 18.95 14.46
N CYS A 192 18.86 18.20 13.53
CA CYS A 192 19.40 16.93 13.05
C CYS A 192 20.36 17.14 11.87
N LEU A 193 21.60 16.64 11.99
CA LEU A 193 22.64 16.73 10.95
C LEU A 193 22.82 15.45 10.13
N CYS A 194 22.00 14.41 10.38
CA CYS A 194 22.06 13.18 9.60
C CYS A 194 21.70 13.41 8.12
N ARG A 195 22.32 12.67 7.22
CA ARG A 195 21.85 12.57 5.83
C ARG A 195 20.48 11.89 5.76
N PRO A 196 19.71 12.08 4.67
CA PRO A 196 18.51 11.28 4.41
C PRO A 196 18.89 9.80 4.28
N THR A 197 18.47 8.98 5.25
CA THR A 197 18.74 7.52 5.27
C THR A 197 17.47 6.69 5.44
N TRP A 198 16.32 7.33 5.65
CA TRP A 198 15.04 6.68 5.88
C TRP A 198 14.01 7.12 4.86
N CYS A 199 13.14 6.20 4.44
CA CYS A 199 11.91 6.54 3.73
C CYS A 199 10.83 6.98 4.72
N LEU A 200 9.83 7.71 4.22
CA LEU A 200 8.77 8.31 5.04
C LEU A 200 8.03 7.26 5.90
N MET A 201 7.73 6.11 5.31
CA MET A 201 7.00 5.04 6.01
C MET A 201 7.82 4.41 7.13
N CYS A 202 9.12 4.16 6.93
CA CYS A 202 9.97 3.59 7.97
C CYS A 202 10.22 4.59 9.10
N LEU A 203 10.37 5.87 8.79
CA LEU A 203 10.48 6.91 9.82
C LEU A 203 9.17 7.05 10.62
N GLY A 204 8.01 7.00 9.94
CA GLY A 204 6.70 7.00 10.61
C GLY A 204 6.51 5.79 11.53
N ARG A 205 6.94 4.59 11.10
CA ARG A 205 6.88 3.37 11.95
C ARG A 205 7.78 3.50 13.16
N TRP A 206 8.98 4.06 12.98
CA TRP A 206 9.86 4.37 14.10
C TRP A 206 9.19 5.34 15.07
N PHE A 207 8.58 6.42 14.56
CA PHE A 207 7.87 7.41 15.37
C PHE A 207 6.76 6.74 16.19
N ALA A 208 5.90 5.94 15.56
CA ALA A 208 4.82 5.19 16.21
C ALA A 208 5.35 4.24 17.30
N SER A 209 6.47 3.56 17.06
CA SER A 209 7.07 2.62 18.01
C SER A 209 7.54 3.25 19.33
N ARG A 210 7.68 4.59 19.36
CA ARG A 210 8.14 5.35 20.53
C ARG A 210 6.99 5.98 21.30
N GLN A 211 5.75 5.74 20.90
CA GLN A 211 4.57 6.31 21.52
C GLN A 211 4.01 5.44 22.63
N ASP A 212 3.27 6.07 23.53
CA ASP A 212 2.45 5.36 24.51
C ASP A 212 1.20 4.79 23.83
N GLN A 213 1.07 3.47 23.79
CA GLN A 213 -0.10 2.81 23.18
C GLN A 213 -1.41 3.05 23.94
N GLN A 214 -1.34 3.51 25.19
CA GLN A 214 -2.53 3.83 25.98
C GLN A 214 -3.08 5.24 25.70
N GLN A 215 -2.31 6.11 25.04
CA GLN A 215 -2.68 7.52 24.78
C GLN A 215 -2.48 7.91 23.30
N PRO A 216 -3.22 7.30 22.35
CA PRO A 216 -3.09 7.55 20.91
C PRO A 216 -3.32 9.01 20.50
N GLU A 217 -4.14 9.75 21.23
CA GLU A 217 -4.45 11.16 21.01
C GLU A 217 -3.23 12.08 21.13
N THR A 218 -2.20 11.65 21.85
CA THR A 218 -0.97 12.44 22.07
C THR A 218 0.09 12.23 20.99
N TRP A 219 -0.07 11.21 20.13
CA TRP A 219 1.01 10.76 19.24
C TRP A 219 1.49 11.84 18.28
N LEU A 220 0.58 12.63 17.68
CA LEU A 220 0.97 13.68 16.73
C LEU A 220 1.68 14.86 17.40
N SER A 221 1.40 15.12 18.67
CA SER A 221 2.01 16.20 19.46
C SER A 221 3.32 15.79 20.15
N SER A 222 3.69 14.50 20.09
CA SER A 222 4.85 14.00 20.80
C SER A 222 6.16 14.29 20.06
N ARG A 223 7.26 13.99 20.75
CA ARG A 223 8.63 14.15 20.25
C ARG A 223 9.36 12.84 20.43
N VAL A 224 10.12 12.44 19.43
CA VAL A 224 10.87 11.17 19.44
C VAL A 224 12.33 11.41 19.05
N PRO A 225 13.27 10.55 19.49
CA PRO A 225 14.66 10.65 19.06
C PRO A 225 14.82 10.20 17.61
N CYS A 226 15.66 10.90 16.85
CA CYS A 226 16.14 10.44 15.54
C CYS A 226 16.72 9.02 15.67
N PRO A 227 16.33 8.07 14.79
CA PRO A 227 16.83 6.69 14.87
C PRO A 227 18.35 6.58 14.68
N THR A 228 18.98 7.60 14.07
CA THR A 228 20.42 7.60 13.77
C THR A 228 21.23 8.38 14.80
N CYS A 229 20.91 9.66 15.05
CA CYS A 229 21.69 10.53 15.95
C CYS A 229 21.01 10.86 17.29
N ARG A 230 19.78 10.37 17.51
CA ARG A 230 18.96 10.62 18.71
C ARG A 230 18.54 12.06 18.97
N SER A 231 18.90 13.03 18.12
CA SER A 231 18.33 14.38 18.17
C SER A 231 16.80 14.30 18.22
N LYS A 232 16.19 14.92 19.24
CA LYS A 232 14.73 14.93 19.40
C LYS A 232 14.09 15.70 18.25
N PHE A 233 13.00 15.19 17.69
CA PHE A 233 12.23 15.85 16.64
C PHE A 233 10.73 15.59 16.81
N CYS A 234 9.90 16.46 16.24
CA CYS A 234 8.44 16.30 16.15
C CYS A 234 8.02 16.13 14.68
N ILE A 235 6.73 15.87 14.44
CA ILE A 235 6.20 15.68 13.09
C ILE A 235 6.45 16.87 12.15
N LEU A 236 6.49 18.10 12.69
CA LEU A 236 6.73 19.32 11.90
C LEU A 236 8.16 19.43 11.37
N ASP A 237 9.12 18.72 11.99
CA ASP A 237 10.52 18.73 11.59
C ASP A 237 10.84 17.74 10.45
N VAL A 238 9.84 16.99 10.01
CA VAL A 238 10.00 15.95 8.99
C VAL A 238 9.74 16.54 7.61
N CYS A 239 10.72 16.48 6.73
CA CYS A 239 10.64 17.00 5.37
C CYS A 239 10.76 15.86 4.35
N VAL A 240 9.91 15.85 3.33
CA VAL A 240 10.09 14.98 2.15
C VAL A 240 11.22 15.55 1.28
N VAL A 241 12.13 14.68 0.85
CA VAL A 241 13.24 15.02 -0.04
C VAL A 241 12.74 15.17 -1.48
N ARG A 242 13.17 16.25 -2.13
CA ARG A 242 12.92 16.54 -3.55
C ARG A 242 14.21 16.46 -4.35
#